data_AF-I4K7K1-F1
#
_entry.id   AF-I4K7K1-F1
#
_cell.length_a   1.000
_cell.length_b   1.000
_cell.length_c   1.000
_cell.angle_alpha   90.00
_cell.angle_beta   90.00
_cell.angle_gamma   90.00
#
_symmetry.space_group_name_H-M   'P 1'
#
loop_
_entity.id
_entity.type
_entity.pdbx_description
1 polymer ?
#
loop_
_entity_poly.entity_id
_entity_poly.type
_entity_poly.pdbx_seq_one_letter_code
_entity_poly.pdbx_strand_id
1 'polypeptide(L)'
;MFEKLQRAFWKALTPDLVAETVTASTPSLLSAEVLSALGGECNVTSQQRVALTRVRVQLKEVGGLDESALKAAGVPAVMVLPGGVVHLLTGL
;
A
#
# COMPACT_ATOMS: atom_id res chain seq x y z
N MET A 1 37.35 15.34 26.22
CA MET A 1 37.19 16.37 25.18
C MET A 1 36.22 15.94 24.06
N PHE A 2 36.27 14.68 23.61
CA PHE A 2 35.50 14.14 22.47
C PHE A 2 33.97 14.11 22.67
N GLU A 3 33.48 13.82 23.88
CA GLU A 3 32.04 13.74 24.17
C GLU A 3 31.29 15.07 24.04
N LYS A 4 31.96 16.20 24.32
CA LYS A 4 31.35 17.53 24.14
C LYS A 4 31.13 17.84 22.66
N LEU A 5 32.02 17.35 21.80
CA LEU A 5 31.92 17.54 20.36
C LEU A 5 30.82 16.65 19.76
N GLN A 6 30.68 15.40 20.20
CA GLN A 6 29.57 14.52 19.80
C GLN A 6 28.20 15.06 20.24
N ARG A 7 28.07 15.57 21.47
CA ARG A 7 26.81 16.17 21.95
C ARG A 7 26.45 17.45 21.19
N ALA A 8 27.44 18.29 20.88
CA ALA A 8 27.21 19.51 20.08
C ALA A 8 26.81 19.16 18.64
N PHE A 9 27.45 18.16 18.05
CA PHE A 9 27.15 17.67 16.71
C PHE A 9 25.74 17.09 16.63
N TRP A 10 25.33 16.27 17.61
CA TRP A 10 23.98 15.69 17.64
C TRP A 10 22.88 16.74 17.84
N LYS A 11 23.15 17.77 18.65
CA LYS A 11 22.24 18.90 18.88
C LYS A 11 22.10 19.81 17.65
N ALA A 12 23.14 19.90 16.81
CA ALA A 12 23.12 20.65 15.55
C ALA A 12 22.39 19.92 14.42
N LEU A 13 22.30 18.59 14.48
CA LEU A 13 21.67 17.76 13.44
C LEU A 13 20.14 17.57 13.62
N THR A 14 19.56 18.06 14.72
CA THR A 14 18.15 17.86 15.08
C THR A 14 17.38 19.10 15.62
N PRO A 15 17.65 20.35 15.20
CA PRO A 15 16.75 21.45 15.57
C PRO A 15 15.43 21.44 14.79
N ASP A 16 15.33 20.66 13.71
CA ASP A 16 14.14 20.65 12.82
C ASP A 16 13.72 19.22 12.43
N LEU A 17 13.65 18.31 13.41
CA LEU A 17 12.82 17.12 13.25
C LEU A 17 11.38 17.52 13.60
N VAL A 18 10.76 18.28 12.69
CA VAL A 18 9.31 18.40 12.68
C VAL A 18 8.79 17.00 12.35
N ALA A 19 8.28 16.32 13.37
CA ALA A 19 7.44 15.15 13.20
C ALA A 19 6.11 15.60 12.58
N GLU A 20 6.17 16.02 11.32
CA GLU A 20 4.98 16.25 10.51
C GLU A 20 4.45 14.86 10.14
N THR A 21 3.61 14.39 11.05
CA THR A 21 2.63 13.33 10.87
C THR A 21 1.64 13.77 9.80
N VAL A 22 2.09 13.80 8.56
CA VAL A 22 1.19 13.87 7.41
C VAL A 22 0.69 12.45 7.19
N THR A 23 -0.38 12.10 7.90
CA THR A 23 -1.32 11.04 7.50
C THR A 23 -2.03 11.53 6.23
N ALA A 24 -1.28 11.73 5.15
CA ALA A 24 -1.86 11.73 3.82
C ALA A 24 -2.17 10.27 3.55
N SER A 25 -3.42 9.87 3.77
CA SER A 25 -3.96 8.64 3.22
C SER A 25 -3.63 8.65 1.74
N THR A 26 -2.60 7.91 1.35
CA THR A 26 -2.19 7.87 -0.06
C THR A 26 -3.40 7.38 -0.82
N PRO A 27 -3.90 8.12 -1.82
CA PRO A 27 -5.10 7.73 -2.52
C PRO A 27 -4.93 6.30 -3.02
N SER A 28 -5.94 5.47 -2.81
CA SER A 28 -5.91 4.10 -3.27
C SER A 28 -5.70 4.08 -4.79
N LEU A 29 -4.85 3.17 -5.28
CA LEU A 29 -4.69 2.94 -6.72
C LEU A 29 -5.92 2.24 -7.32
N LEU A 30 -6.86 1.84 -6.46
CA LEU A 30 -8.01 1.00 -6.74
C LEU A 30 -9.29 1.75 -6.36
N SER A 31 -10.36 1.53 -7.11
CA SER A 31 -11.69 2.06 -6.80
C SER A 31 -12.24 1.43 -5.52
N ALA A 32 -13.24 2.08 -4.91
CA ALA A 32 -13.91 1.58 -3.71
C ALA A 32 -14.55 0.19 -3.92
N GLU A 33 -15.09 -0.07 -5.12
CA GLU A 33 -15.66 -1.37 -5.50
C GLU A 33 -14.61 -2.47 -5.50
N VAL A 34 -13.43 -2.19 -6.08
CA VAL A 34 -12.30 -3.13 -6.07
C VAL A 34 -11.82 -3.38 -4.65
N LEU A 35 -11.69 -2.33 -3.82
CA LEU A 35 -11.30 -2.48 -2.42
C LEU A 35 -12.31 -3.32 -1.63
N SER A 36 -13.61 -3.13 -1.83
CA SER A 36 -14.65 -3.95 -1.18
C SER A 36 -14.54 -5.41 -1.60
N ALA A 37 -14.30 -5.68 -2.89
CA ALA A 37 -14.14 -7.03 -3.40
C ALA A 37 -12.84 -7.72 -2.92
N LEU A 38 -11.86 -6.96 -2.44
CA LEU A 38 -10.65 -7.47 -1.78
C LEU A 38 -10.85 -7.70 -0.27
N GLY A 39 -12.06 -7.60 0.27
CA GLY A 39 -12.33 -7.71 1.71
C GLY A 39 -12.21 -6.38 2.46
N GLY A 40 -12.27 -5.25 1.74
CA GLY A 40 -12.22 -3.89 2.29
C GLY A 40 -10.82 -3.31 2.40
N GLU A 41 -10.74 -1.99 2.61
CA GLU A 41 -9.48 -1.25 2.69
C GLU A 41 -8.57 -1.77 3.82
N CYS A 42 -9.17 -2.19 4.94
CA CYS A 42 -8.42 -2.75 6.07
C CYS A 42 -7.73 -4.09 5.76
N ASN A 43 -8.13 -4.79 4.70
CA ASN A 43 -7.51 -6.04 4.27
C ASN A 43 -6.27 -5.81 3.38
N VAL A 44 -6.15 -4.64 2.75
CA VAL A 44 -5.01 -4.30 1.88
C VAL A 44 -3.89 -3.70 2.72
N THR A 45 -2.72 -4.33 2.73
CA THR A 45 -1.53 -3.83 3.45
C THR A 45 -0.62 -2.99 2.57
N SER A 46 -0.58 -3.27 1.27
CA SER A 46 0.15 -2.46 0.30
C SER A 46 -0.43 -2.62 -1.10
N GLN A 47 -0.20 -1.60 -1.91
CA GLN A 47 -0.60 -1.52 -3.31
C GLN A 47 0.54 -0.91 -4.13
N GLN A 48 0.85 -1.50 -5.27
CA GLN A 48 1.92 -1.02 -6.14
C GLN A 48 1.54 -1.25 -7.61
N ARG A 49 1.60 -0.20 -8.42
CA ARG A 49 1.53 -0.34 -9.88
C ARG A 49 2.87 -0.94 -10.36
N VAL A 50 2.83 -2.19 -10.82
CA VAL A 50 4.01 -2.96 -11.25
C VAL A 50 4.12 -3.08 -12.78
N ALA A 51 3.06 -2.71 -13.50
CA ALA A 51 3.05 -2.53 -14.95
C ALA A 51 1.97 -1.51 -15.33
N LEU A 52 1.87 -1.18 -16.62
CA LEU A 52 0.87 -0.23 -17.13
C LEU A 52 -0.56 -0.58 -16.71
N THR A 53 -0.94 -1.85 -16.87
CA THR A 53 -2.28 -2.35 -16.60
C THR A 53 -2.35 -3.25 -15.37
N ARG A 54 -1.29 -3.28 -14.54
CA ARG A 54 -1.19 -4.23 -13.42
C ARG A 54 -0.89 -3.55 -12.11
N VAL A 55 -1.77 -3.79 -11.14
CA VAL A 55 -1.57 -3.42 -9.74
C VAL A 55 -1.34 -4.70 -8.94
N ARG A 56 -0.24 -4.74 -8.19
CA ARG A 56 0.03 -5.77 -7.19
C ARG A 56 -0.48 -5.25 -5.84
N VAL A 57 -1.27 -6.05 -5.16
CA VAL A 57 -1.69 -5.80 -3.79
C VAL A 57 -1.19 -6.90 -2.87
N GLN A 58 -0.92 -6.53 -1.62
CA GLN A 58 -0.69 -7.48 -0.54
C GLN A 58 -1.92 -7.45 0.36
N LEU A 59 -2.51 -8.62 0.61
CA LEU A 59 -3.65 -8.78 1.50
C LEU A 59 -3.20 -9.34 2.86
N LYS A 60 -3.96 -9.04 3.92
CA LYS A 60 -3.83 -9.70 5.23
C LYS A 60 -4.43 -11.10 5.15
N GLU A 61 -5.66 -11.19 4.63
CA GLU A 61 -6.44 -12.42 4.53
C GLU A 61 -6.94 -12.61 3.09
N VAL A 62 -6.53 -13.70 2.45
CA VAL A 62 -6.89 -13.99 1.05
C VAL A 62 -8.33 -14.51 0.93
N GLY A 63 -8.87 -15.12 1.99
CA GLY A 63 -10.21 -15.72 1.99
C GLY A 63 -11.36 -14.72 1.82
N GLY A 64 -11.11 -13.42 1.96
CA GLY A 64 -12.10 -12.35 1.73
C GLY A 64 -12.14 -11.83 0.30
N LEU A 65 -11.40 -12.42 -0.64
CA LEU A 65 -11.36 -12.00 -2.03
C LEU A 65 -12.56 -12.56 -2.82
N ASP A 66 -13.29 -11.67 -3.49
CA ASP A 66 -14.42 -12.00 -4.37
C ASP A 66 -14.06 -11.72 -5.85
N GLU A 67 -13.69 -12.77 -6.58
CA GLU A 67 -13.31 -12.67 -8.00
C GLU A 67 -14.45 -12.21 -8.90
N SER A 68 -15.70 -12.53 -8.56
CA SER A 68 -16.87 -12.13 -9.35
C SER A 68 -17.11 -10.63 -9.21
N ALA A 69 -17.04 -10.11 -7.99
CA ALA A 69 -17.14 -8.67 -7.73
C ALA A 69 -15.97 -7.91 -8.36
N LEU A 70 -14.75 -8.45 -8.32
CA LEU A 70 -13.59 -7.86 -9.00
C LEU A 70 -13.82 -7.73 -10.52
N LYS A 71 -14.36 -8.76 -11.16
CA LYS A 71 -14.69 -8.73 -12.59
C LYS A 71 -15.77 -7.68 -12.90
N ALA A 72 -16.81 -7.59 -12.08
CA ALA A 72 -17.87 -6.59 -12.22
C ALA A 72 -17.34 -5.15 -12.05
N ALA A 73 -16.35 -4.97 -11.16
CA ALA A 73 -15.66 -3.70 -10.93
C ALA A 73 -14.59 -3.37 -12.00
N GLY A 74 -14.51 -4.13 -13.09
CA GLY A 74 -13.61 -3.85 -14.21
C GLY A 74 -12.21 -4.45 -14.09
N VAL A 75 -11.98 -5.43 -13.20
CA VAL A 75 -10.73 -6.19 -13.11
C VAL A 75 -10.88 -7.50 -13.93
N PRO A 76 -10.48 -7.54 -15.21
CA PRO A 76 -10.73 -8.69 -16.08
C PRO A 76 -10.01 -9.98 -15.67
N ALA A 77 -8.92 -9.89 -14.90
CA ALA A 77 -8.21 -11.05 -14.40
C ALA A 77 -7.51 -10.79 -13.07
N VAL A 78 -7.46 -11.84 -12.26
CA VAL A 78 -6.84 -11.87 -10.94
C VAL A 78 -5.87 -13.04 -10.90
N MET A 79 -4.71 -12.84 -10.29
CA MET A 79 -3.75 -13.91 -10.02
C MET A 79 -3.36 -13.85 -8.54
N VAL A 80 -3.75 -14.87 -7.80
CA VAL A 80 -3.38 -15.04 -6.39
C VAL A 80 -2.07 -15.82 -6.31
N LEU A 81 -1.11 -15.30 -5.58
CA LEU A 81 0.18 -15.93 -5.32
C LEU A 81 0.30 -16.33 -3.84
N PRO A 82 1.20 -17.27 -3.49
CA PRO A 82 1.49 -17.62 -2.11
C PRO A 82 1.87 -16.38 -1.28
N GLY A 83 1.54 -16.41 0.01
CA GLY A 83 1.87 -15.32 0.93
C GLY A 83 0.97 -14.10 0.82
N GLY A 84 -0.19 -14.19 0.15
CA GLY A 84 -1.20 -13.13 0.14
C GLY A 84 -0.99 -12.02 -0.89
N VAL A 85 -0.07 -12.24 -1.84
CA VAL A 85 0.13 -11.33 -2.97
C VAL A 85 -0.93 -11.59 -4.04
N VAL A 86 -1.59 -10.55 -4.52
CA VAL A 86 -2.57 -10.63 -5.59
C VAL A 86 -2.22 -9.65 -6.69
N HIS A 87 -2.18 -10.12 -7.94
CA HIS A 87 -2.05 -9.27 -9.12
C HIS A 87 -3.43 -9.04 -9.74
N LEU A 88 -3.76 -7.77 -9.94
CA LEU A 88 -4.99 -7.31 -10.57
C LEU A 88 -4.65 -6.71 -11.92
N LEU A 89 -5.38 -7.10 -12.96
CA LEU A 89 -5.35 -6.37 -14.23
C LEU A 89 -6.41 -5.26 -14.17
N THR A 90 -6.00 -3.99 -14.25
CA THR A 90 -6.88 -2.83 -14.04
C THR A 90 -7.10 -1.98 -15.28
N GLY A 91 -6.68 -2.45 -16.46
CA GLY A 91 -6.78 -1.67 -17.71
C GLY A 91 -5.88 -0.43 -17.75
N LEU A 92 -6.06 0.40 -18.79
CA LEU A 92 -5.43 1.72 -18.97
C LEU A 92 -6.43 2.83 -18.61
#